data_AF-A0A2U9QFQ7-F1
#
_entry.id   AF-A0A2U9QFQ7-F1
#
_cell.length_a   1.000
_cell.length_b   1.000
_cell.length_c   1.000
_cell.angle_alpha   90.00
_cell.angle_beta   90.00
_cell.angle_gamma   90.00
#
_symmetry.space_group_name_H-M   'P 1'
#
loop_
_entity.id
_entity.type
_entity.pdbx_description
1 polymer ?
#
loop_
_entity_poly.entity_id
_entity_poly.type
_entity_poly.pdbx_seq_one_letter_code
_entity_poly.pdbx_strand_id
1 'polypeptide(L)'
;ILRVRDDIQRWKDTKPQIQTKEVVNEVLQYREDPKTKEEIETLKRKLAEEQRKRLDLERERASSEEKIRIRKIDLSQVREKVVQQEVVKMEQDPVLRSECDTFTEKINNEVRQREILKEELVRLQRLKNDLELQLEELERERRARRDAELEIQRLRVRLNELEIRDKENREKVTVKQKVVLQQDPQQEKEHSILRLQVEEERHKRVLLEKEYNALIQQQETLERTEVREKVVRTEKVQVEKDPEAELEIERLKRSLEEETRRRQELDLELTTITSRLTEIEFTNTKSSKELDYIRDESNRLQQENQRLQNEIRKLQAEIQITTKETRQITESLPVDSSKNLEIRVASLQKELSDLRRITTEKEEEIERLQKNLSAVRVKREQRESHLRRSIVVIDPDTGKEMRPEEAYKLGLIDWKMFVNLQSQECD
;
A
#
# COMPACT_ATOMS: atom_id res chain seq x y z
N ILE A 1 114.88 -44.42 -78.57
CA ILE A 1 114.03 -43.57 -79.43
C ILE A 1 114.22 -42.06 -79.20
N LEU A 2 114.58 -41.56 -78.01
CA LEU A 2 113.99 -40.27 -77.64
C LEU A 2 114.81 -39.01 -77.89
N ARG A 3 116.12 -38.98 -77.62
CA ARG A 3 116.84 -37.72 -77.81
C ARG A 3 116.97 -37.40 -79.29
N VAL A 4 116.60 -36.20 -79.69
CA VAL A 4 116.84 -35.64 -81.03
C VAL A 4 115.85 -36.07 -82.13
N ARG A 5 114.92 -36.97 -81.82
CA ARG A 5 113.51 -36.70 -82.16
C ARG A 5 113.01 -35.43 -81.44
N ASP A 6 113.59 -35.12 -80.27
CA ASP A 6 113.30 -33.92 -79.45
C ASP A 6 113.95 -32.64 -79.96
N ASP A 7 115.02 -32.83 -80.70
CA ASP A 7 115.70 -31.73 -81.29
C ASP A 7 115.15 -31.55 -82.68
N ILE A 8 114.11 -30.75 -82.60
CA ILE A 8 114.30 -29.51 -83.29
C ILE A 8 113.86 -29.65 -84.77
N GLN A 9 112.74 -30.32 -85.07
CA GLN A 9 111.46 -30.20 -84.35
C GLN A 9 111.26 -28.87 -83.56
N ARG A 10 111.99 -27.82 -83.91
CA ARG A 10 112.07 -26.48 -83.31
C ARG A 10 112.60 -25.57 -84.41
N TRP A 11 113.52 -26.03 -85.27
CA TRP A 11 113.98 -25.27 -86.45
C TRP A 11 113.07 -25.47 -87.66
N LYS A 12 112.41 -26.62 -87.78
CA LYS A 12 111.24 -26.76 -88.68
C LYS A 12 110.10 -25.80 -88.28
N ASP A 13 110.11 -25.32 -87.05
CA ASP A 13 108.99 -24.60 -86.42
C ASP A 13 109.24 -23.12 -86.19
N THR A 14 110.35 -22.55 -86.65
CA THR A 14 110.53 -21.08 -86.50
C THR A 14 110.98 -20.40 -87.79
N LYS A 15 110.07 -20.42 -88.77
CA LYS A 15 109.91 -19.27 -89.66
C LYS A 15 109.01 -18.23 -88.97
N PRO A 16 109.48 -17.00 -88.79
CA PRO A 16 108.73 -15.95 -88.11
C PRO A 16 107.52 -15.53 -88.95
N GLN A 17 106.35 -15.67 -88.32
CA GLN A 17 105.04 -15.42 -88.91
C GLN A 17 104.69 -13.94 -88.87
N ILE A 18 104.19 -13.49 -90.01
CA ILE A 18 103.67 -12.18 -90.32
C ILE A 18 102.49 -11.87 -89.40
N GLN A 19 102.51 -10.67 -88.80
CA GLN A 19 101.41 -10.15 -88.01
C GLN A 19 100.43 -9.40 -88.91
N THR A 20 99.20 -9.89 -88.98
CA THR A 20 98.01 -9.06 -89.29
C THR A 20 97.00 -9.30 -88.19
N LYS A 21 96.80 -8.27 -87.36
CA LYS A 21 95.79 -8.25 -86.28
C LYS A 21 94.45 -7.86 -86.89
N GLU A 22 93.60 -8.84 -87.14
CA GLU A 22 92.16 -8.60 -87.29
C GLU A 22 91.54 -8.46 -85.90
N VAL A 23 90.93 -7.30 -85.65
CA VAL A 23 90.19 -6.99 -84.42
C VAL A 23 88.81 -7.64 -84.54
N VAL A 24 88.62 -8.75 -83.81
CA VAL A 24 87.30 -9.39 -83.68
C VAL A 24 86.62 -8.81 -82.43
N ASN A 25 85.61 -7.98 -82.65
CA ASN A 25 84.66 -7.54 -81.64
C ASN A 25 83.69 -8.70 -81.33
N GLU A 26 84.05 -9.58 -80.39
CA GLU A 26 83.11 -10.54 -79.81
C GLU A 26 82.24 -9.83 -78.77
N VAL A 27 81.09 -9.35 -79.24
CA VAL A 27 79.96 -8.93 -78.40
C VAL A 27 79.36 -10.19 -77.77
N LEU A 28 79.78 -10.53 -76.55
CA LEU A 28 79.13 -11.55 -75.72
C LEU A 28 77.70 -11.10 -75.41
N GLN A 29 76.74 -11.52 -76.23
CA GLN A 29 75.32 -11.35 -75.96
C GLN A 29 74.93 -12.25 -74.78
N TYR A 30 74.82 -11.66 -73.59
CA TYR A 30 74.26 -12.31 -72.41
C TYR A 30 72.79 -12.67 -72.69
N ARG A 31 72.52 -13.91 -73.12
CA ARG A 31 71.17 -14.45 -73.20
C ARG A 31 70.76 -14.87 -71.79
N GLU A 32 70.07 -13.99 -71.08
CA GLU A 32 69.38 -14.33 -69.84
C GLU A 32 68.45 -15.53 -70.06
N ASP A 33 68.62 -16.59 -69.25
CA ASP A 33 67.84 -17.83 -69.33
C ASP A 33 66.34 -17.53 -69.24
N PRO A 34 65.50 -18.09 -70.12
CA PRO A 34 64.07 -17.78 -70.18
C PRO A 34 63.36 -18.04 -68.84
N LYS A 35 63.80 -19.06 -68.10
CA LYS A 35 63.30 -19.36 -66.75
C LYS A 35 63.60 -18.26 -65.74
N THR A 36 64.79 -17.66 -65.80
CA THR A 36 65.15 -16.52 -64.93
C THR A 36 64.35 -15.27 -65.28
N LYS A 37 64.01 -15.05 -66.55
CA LYS A 37 63.11 -13.96 -66.97
C LYS A 37 61.69 -14.17 -66.45
N GLU A 38 61.15 -15.38 -66.59
CA GLU A 38 59.83 -15.72 -66.05
C GLU A 38 59.79 -15.58 -64.53
N GLU A 39 60.82 -16.04 -63.82
CA GLU A 39 60.94 -15.86 -62.37
C GLU A 39 61.00 -14.38 -61.99
N ILE A 40 61.81 -13.57 -62.68
CA ILE A 40 61.87 -12.12 -62.47
C ILE A 40 60.52 -11.46 -62.75
N GLU A 41 59.80 -11.88 -63.79
CA GLU A 41 58.45 -11.37 -64.09
C GLU A 41 57.44 -11.76 -63.01
N THR A 42 57.49 -13.00 -62.50
CA THR A 42 56.61 -13.41 -61.40
C THR A 42 56.95 -12.69 -60.11
N LEU A 43 58.23 -12.44 -59.82
CA LEU A 43 58.67 -11.66 -58.67
C LEU A 43 58.28 -10.19 -58.80
N LYS A 44 58.40 -9.60 -60.00
CA LYS A 44 57.89 -8.25 -60.28
C LYS A 44 56.37 -8.17 -60.10
N ARG A 45 55.63 -9.19 -60.53
CA ARG A 45 54.18 -9.28 -60.35
C ARG A 45 53.80 -9.38 -58.87
N LYS A 46 54.47 -10.27 -58.12
CA LYS A 46 54.30 -10.39 -56.66
C LYS A 46 54.67 -9.11 -55.93
N LEU A 47 55.77 -8.45 -56.32
CA LEU A 47 56.17 -7.17 -55.74
C LEU A 47 55.14 -6.08 -56.02
N ALA A 48 54.60 -6.01 -57.24
CA ALA A 48 53.53 -5.07 -57.59
C ALA A 48 52.23 -5.36 -56.82
N GLU A 49 51.89 -6.63 -56.63
CA GLU A 49 50.74 -7.05 -55.80
C GLU A 49 50.94 -6.67 -54.32
N GLU A 50 52.12 -6.90 -53.75
CA GLU A 50 52.43 -6.51 -52.37
C GLU A 50 52.50 -4.99 -52.20
N GLN A 51 53.03 -4.26 -53.19
CA GLN A 51 52.98 -2.79 -53.21
C GLN A 51 51.54 -2.29 -53.27
N ARG A 52 50.67 -2.93 -54.07
CA ARG A 52 49.24 -2.60 -54.14
C ARG A 52 48.53 -2.87 -52.81
N LYS A 53 48.75 -4.04 -52.20
CA LYS A 53 48.21 -4.37 -50.87
C LYS A 53 48.68 -3.38 -49.81
N ARG A 54 49.95 -2.98 -49.82
CA ARG A 54 50.48 -1.98 -48.89
C ARG A 54 49.78 -0.62 -49.09
N LEU A 55 49.60 -0.18 -50.32
CA LEU A 55 48.86 1.06 -50.61
C LEU A 55 47.40 0.99 -50.18
N ASP A 56 46.74 -0.16 -50.36
CA ASP A 56 45.36 -0.36 -49.92
C ASP A 56 45.27 -0.37 -48.38
N LEU A 57 46.21 -1.00 -47.68
CA LEU A 57 46.30 -0.95 -46.21
C LEU A 57 46.61 0.46 -45.68
N GLU A 58 47.49 1.22 -46.35
CA GLU A 58 47.76 2.62 -46.01
C GLU A 58 46.52 3.50 -46.22
N ARG A 59 45.72 3.27 -47.27
CA ARG A 59 44.42 3.93 -47.48
C ARG A 59 43.41 3.56 -46.40
N GLU A 60 43.29 2.28 -46.05
CA GLU A 60 42.39 1.82 -44.99
C GLU A 60 42.78 2.40 -43.63
N ARG A 61 44.08 2.43 -43.32
CA ARG A 61 44.62 3.08 -42.13
C ARG A 61 44.29 4.57 -42.11
N ALA A 62 44.53 5.30 -43.19
CA ALA A 62 44.19 6.71 -43.29
C ALA A 62 42.67 6.94 -43.12
N SER A 63 41.84 6.09 -43.71
CA SER A 63 40.38 6.14 -43.52
C SER A 63 39.97 5.88 -42.07
N SER A 64 40.67 4.99 -41.36
CA SER A 64 40.40 4.65 -39.97
C SER A 64 40.89 5.75 -39.02
N GLU A 65 42.05 6.34 -39.29
CA GLU A 65 42.58 7.50 -38.57
C GLU A 65 41.66 8.71 -38.74
N GLU A 66 41.13 8.96 -39.95
CA GLU A 66 40.15 10.04 -40.16
C GLU A 66 38.83 9.75 -39.44
N LYS A 67 38.33 8.51 -39.44
CA LYS A 67 37.16 8.11 -38.62
C LYS A 67 37.40 8.32 -37.13
N ILE A 68 38.60 8.00 -36.63
CA ILE A 68 38.98 8.24 -35.23
C ILE A 68 39.08 9.75 -34.96
N ARG A 69 39.62 10.53 -35.89
CA ARG A 69 39.70 12.00 -35.78
C ARG A 69 38.32 12.62 -35.73
N ILE A 70 37.41 12.23 -36.63
CA ILE A 70 36.00 12.65 -36.63
C ILE A 70 35.33 12.24 -35.32
N ARG A 71 35.49 10.99 -34.85
CA ARG A 71 34.92 10.54 -33.57
C ARG A 71 35.49 11.29 -32.36
N LYS A 72 36.79 11.63 -32.36
CA LYS A 72 37.40 12.48 -31.32
C LYS A 72 36.83 13.90 -31.36
N ILE A 73 36.66 14.46 -32.56
CA ILE A 73 36.02 15.76 -32.75
C ILE A 73 34.56 15.69 -32.27
N ASP A 74 33.79 14.66 -32.63
CA ASP A 74 32.41 14.44 -32.17
C ASP A 74 32.30 14.19 -30.65
N LEU A 75 33.32 13.59 -30.02
CA LEU A 75 33.38 13.45 -28.56
C LEU A 75 33.74 14.77 -27.86
N SER A 76 34.57 15.60 -28.50
CA SER A 76 35.03 16.90 -27.96
C SER A 76 34.06 18.06 -28.24
N GLN A 77 33.37 18.01 -29.38
CA GLN A 77 32.16 18.77 -29.64
C GLN A 77 31.09 18.09 -28.82
N VAL A 78 30.93 18.54 -27.58
CA VAL A 78 29.66 18.39 -26.86
C VAL A 78 28.61 19.02 -27.76
N ARG A 79 28.06 18.22 -28.67
CA ARG A 79 26.74 18.47 -29.20
C ARG A 79 25.88 18.43 -27.96
N GLU A 80 25.45 19.61 -27.59
CA GLU A 80 24.16 19.87 -26.97
C GLU A 80 23.14 19.02 -27.74
N LYS A 81 23.10 17.75 -27.40
CA LYS A 81 22.13 16.82 -27.90
C LYS A 81 20.93 17.26 -27.09
N VAL A 82 20.04 18.00 -27.74
CA VAL A 82 18.61 17.83 -27.48
C VAL A 82 18.36 16.35 -27.79
N VAL A 83 18.71 15.50 -26.83
CA VAL A 83 18.07 14.22 -26.71
C VAL A 83 16.63 14.66 -26.46
N GLN A 84 15.72 14.34 -27.37
CA GLN A 84 14.44 13.86 -26.88
C GLN A 84 14.76 12.55 -26.16
N GLN A 85 15.38 12.70 -25.00
CA GLN A 85 15.25 11.74 -23.97
C GLN A 85 13.79 11.99 -23.64
N GLU A 86 12.93 11.02 -23.90
CA GLU A 86 11.86 10.80 -22.94
C GLU A 86 12.55 10.53 -21.59
N VAL A 87 13.18 11.55 -21.01
CA VAL A 87 13.05 11.76 -19.59
C VAL A 87 11.57 12.03 -19.51
N VAL A 88 10.83 10.97 -19.21
CA VAL A 88 9.71 11.11 -18.29
C VAL A 88 10.33 11.80 -17.08
N LYS A 89 10.39 13.14 -17.14
CA LYS A 89 10.44 13.92 -15.94
C LYS A 89 9.21 13.40 -15.21
N MET A 90 9.43 12.76 -14.07
CA MET A 90 8.37 12.59 -13.10
C MET A 90 7.90 14.02 -12.80
N GLU A 91 6.93 14.50 -13.59
CA GLU A 91 6.04 15.56 -13.16
C GLU A 91 5.31 14.92 -12.00
N GLN A 92 5.91 15.06 -10.81
CA GLN A 92 5.20 14.84 -9.59
C GLN A 92 4.03 15.79 -9.68
N ASP A 93 2.86 15.21 -9.89
CA ASP A 93 1.61 15.93 -10.08
C ASP A 93 1.57 17.05 -9.00
N PRO A 94 1.44 18.33 -9.37
CA PRO A 94 1.41 19.42 -8.41
C PRO A 94 0.34 19.20 -7.33
N VAL A 95 -0.71 18.43 -7.65
CA VAL A 95 -1.72 17.97 -6.70
C VAL A 95 -1.12 16.98 -5.70
N LEU A 96 -0.39 15.96 -6.13
CA LEU A 96 0.27 15.00 -5.25
C LEU A 96 1.33 15.65 -4.35
N ARG A 97 2.07 16.66 -4.84
CA ARG A 97 2.99 17.43 -4.00
C ARG A 97 2.27 18.22 -2.92
N SER A 98 1.22 18.95 -3.29
CA SER A 98 0.46 19.71 -2.31
C SER A 98 -0.23 18.80 -1.29
N GLU A 99 -0.69 17.62 -1.71
CA GLU A 99 -1.17 16.58 -0.80
C GLU A 99 -0.07 16.10 0.15
N CYS A 100 1.12 15.74 -0.33
CA CYS A 100 2.26 15.36 0.50
C CYS A 100 2.65 16.46 1.50
N ASP A 101 2.65 17.72 1.08
CA ASP A 101 2.94 18.86 1.94
C ASP A 101 1.86 19.03 3.02
N THR A 102 0.58 18.93 2.65
CA THR A 102 -0.53 18.99 3.63
C THR A 102 -0.51 17.81 4.60
N PHE A 103 -0.15 16.60 4.15
CA PHE A 103 0.03 15.46 5.04
C PHE A 103 1.22 15.67 5.98
N THR A 104 2.31 16.24 5.48
CA THR A 104 3.48 16.58 6.31
C THR A 104 3.11 17.61 7.38
N GLU A 105 2.35 18.64 7.04
CA GLU A 105 1.84 19.62 8.01
C GLU A 105 0.91 18.98 9.04
N LYS A 106 -0.03 18.13 8.61
CA LYS A 106 -0.93 17.39 9.51
C LYS A 106 -0.13 16.50 10.46
N ILE A 107 0.82 15.72 9.94
CA ILE A 107 1.70 14.86 10.75
C ILE A 107 2.48 15.70 11.77
N ASN A 108 3.03 16.84 11.36
CA ASN A 108 3.76 17.73 12.27
C ASN A 108 2.85 18.32 13.35
N ASN A 109 1.62 18.70 13.02
CA ASN A 109 0.64 19.18 13.98
C ASN A 109 0.23 18.09 14.98
N GLU A 110 -0.02 16.86 14.50
CA GLU A 110 -0.29 15.69 15.36
C GLU A 110 0.89 15.37 16.28
N VAL A 111 2.13 15.47 15.78
CA VAL A 111 3.34 15.28 16.60
C VAL A 111 3.41 16.33 17.72
N ARG A 112 3.15 17.60 17.41
CA ARG A 112 3.12 18.68 18.41
C ARG A 112 2.00 18.48 19.44
N GLN A 113 0.80 18.12 19.00
CA GLN A 113 -0.32 17.83 19.91
C GLN A 113 0.02 16.64 20.83
N ARG A 114 0.62 15.58 20.28
CA ARG A 114 1.10 14.45 21.07
C ARG A 114 2.16 14.85 22.09
N GLU A 115 3.05 15.78 21.76
CA GLU A 115 4.05 16.31 22.70
C GLU A 115 3.40 17.11 23.84
N ILE A 116 2.45 17.99 23.53
CA ILE A 116 1.69 18.75 24.53
C ILE A 116 0.94 17.81 25.48
N LEU A 117 0.21 16.82 24.93
CA LEU A 117 -0.52 15.84 25.73
C LEU A 117 0.41 14.99 26.60
N LYS A 118 1.63 14.67 26.12
CA LYS A 118 2.64 13.99 26.93
C LYS A 118 3.12 14.85 28.10
N GLU A 119 3.34 16.15 27.87
CA GLU A 119 3.71 17.07 28.94
C GLU A 119 2.59 17.21 29.98
N GLU A 120 1.34 17.35 29.54
CA GLU A 120 0.16 17.40 30.41
C GLU A 120 0.02 16.11 31.22
N LEU A 121 0.20 14.94 30.60
CA LEU A 121 0.19 13.66 31.31
C LEU A 121 1.23 13.62 32.42
N VAL A 122 2.47 14.07 32.14
CA VAL A 122 3.53 14.13 33.16
C VAL A 122 3.18 15.11 34.27
N ARG A 123 2.59 16.28 33.96
CA ARG A 123 2.14 17.24 34.97
C ARG A 123 1.02 16.67 35.85
N LEU A 124 0.02 16.04 35.25
CA LEU A 124 -1.08 15.39 35.97
C LEU A 124 -0.59 14.23 36.84
N GLN A 125 0.37 13.44 36.34
CA GLN A 125 0.98 12.37 37.12
C GLN A 125 1.69 12.91 38.37
N ARG A 126 2.40 14.04 38.26
CA ARG A 126 3.04 14.70 39.42
C ARG A 126 1.99 15.19 40.42
N LEU A 127 0.98 15.91 39.94
CA LEU A 127 -0.11 16.41 40.79
C LEU A 127 -0.83 15.27 41.53
N LYS A 128 -1.08 14.15 40.83
CA LYS A 128 -1.66 12.96 41.43
C LYS A 128 -0.78 12.42 42.57
N ASN A 129 0.53 12.27 42.33
CA ASN A 129 1.45 11.78 43.36
C ASN A 129 1.50 12.74 44.57
N ASP A 130 1.48 14.05 44.34
CA ASP A 130 1.47 15.05 45.42
C ASP A 130 0.19 14.94 46.26
N LEU A 131 -0.97 14.77 45.63
CA LEU A 131 -2.25 14.55 46.31
C LEU A 131 -2.28 13.22 47.08
N GLU A 132 -1.70 12.15 46.53
CA GLU A 132 -1.57 10.87 47.23
C GLU A 132 -0.73 11.02 48.51
N LEU A 133 0.38 11.76 48.45
CA LEU A 133 1.20 12.06 49.64
C LEU A 133 0.43 12.86 50.69
N GLN A 134 -0.31 13.90 50.27
CA GLN A 134 -1.15 14.69 51.17
C GLN A 134 -2.24 13.85 51.84
N LEU A 135 -2.86 12.93 51.10
CA LEU A 135 -3.84 12.00 51.66
C LEU A 135 -3.21 11.07 52.69
N GLU A 136 -2.02 10.52 52.42
CA GLU A 136 -1.31 9.71 53.40
C GLU A 136 -0.94 10.49 54.66
N GLU A 137 -0.52 11.74 54.55
CA GLU A 137 -0.24 12.61 55.70
C GLU A 137 -1.50 12.86 56.54
N LEU A 138 -2.62 13.18 55.90
CA LEU A 138 -3.91 13.34 56.59
C LEU A 138 -4.37 12.05 57.26
N GLU A 139 -4.13 10.89 56.64
CA GLU A 139 -4.40 9.61 57.27
C GLU A 139 -3.53 9.35 58.50
N ARG A 140 -2.23 9.68 58.43
CA ARG A 140 -1.30 9.58 59.56
C ARG A 140 -1.76 10.49 60.70
N GLU A 141 -2.16 11.72 60.41
CA GLU A 141 -2.68 12.65 61.41
C GLU A 141 -4.00 12.13 62.03
N ARG A 142 -4.92 11.61 61.22
CA ARG A 142 -6.16 10.97 61.71
C ARG A 142 -5.89 9.75 62.59
N ARG A 143 -4.82 8.98 62.34
CA ARG A 143 -4.40 7.87 63.21
C ARG A 143 -3.85 8.41 64.53
N ALA A 144 -2.93 9.36 64.48
CA ALA A 144 -2.36 10.00 65.67
C ALA A 144 -3.42 10.65 66.56
N ARG A 145 -4.42 11.31 65.96
CA ARG A 145 -5.56 11.89 66.69
C ARG A 145 -6.40 10.83 67.40
N ARG A 146 -6.68 9.71 66.73
CA ARG A 146 -7.41 8.58 67.36
C ARG A 146 -6.63 7.99 68.53
N ASP A 147 -5.32 7.83 68.39
CA ASP A 147 -4.46 7.31 69.46
C ASP A 147 -4.41 8.28 70.65
N ALA A 148 -4.32 9.59 70.39
CA ALA A 148 -4.39 10.61 71.43
C ALA A 148 -5.76 10.65 72.13
N GLU A 149 -6.86 10.48 71.39
CA GLU A 149 -8.21 10.38 71.95
C GLU A 149 -8.35 9.15 72.87
N LEU A 150 -7.79 8.00 72.47
CA LEU A 150 -7.75 6.79 73.32
C LEU A 150 -6.92 7.02 74.58
N GLU A 151 -5.79 7.72 74.48
CA GLU A 151 -4.95 8.04 75.64
C GLU A 151 -5.64 9.01 76.59
N ILE A 152 -6.35 10.01 76.06
CA ILE A 152 -7.21 10.90 76.86
C ILE A 152 -8.27 10.10 77.61
N GLN A 153 -8.92 9.13 76.96
CA GLN A 153 -9.90 8.26 77.64
C GLN A 153 -9.26 7.46 78.78
N ARG A 154 -8.08 6.87 78.56
CA ARG A 154 -7.33 6.16 79.61
C ARG A 154 -6.97 7.07 80.78
N LEU A 155 -6.45 8.27 80.50
CA LEU A 155 -6.11 9.25 81.54
C LEU A 155 -7.35 9.74 82.30
N ARG A 156 -8.49 9.89 81.64
CA ARG A 156 -9.77 10.23 82.30
C ARG A 156 -10.21 9.14 83.28
N VAL A 157 -10.13 7.87 82.89
CA VAL A 157 -10.42 6.74 83.79
C VAL A 157 -9.46 6.77 84.98
N ARG A 158 -8.16 6.97 84.72
CA ARG A 158 -7.16 7.05 85.78
C ARG A 158 -7.37 8.22 86.74
N LEU A 159 -7.77 9.37 86.23
CA LEU A 159 -8.10 10.54 87.04
C LEU A 159 -9.29 10.25 87.96
N ASN A 160 -10.37 9.67 87.42
CA ASN A 160 -11.54 9.28 88.20
C ASN A 160 -11.18 8.30 89.33
N GLU A 161 -10.31 7.31 89.06
CA GLU A 161 -9.83 6.37 90.09
C GLU A 161 -9.09 7.11 91.23
N LEU A 162 -8.23 8.09 90.88
CA LEU A 162 -7.49 8.87 91.86
C LEU A 162 -8.40 9.79 92.67
N GLU A 163 -9.41 10.40 92.06
CA GLU A 163 -10.41 11.22 92.75
C GLU A 163 -11.23 10.41 93.75
N ILE A 164 -11.64 9.19 93.39
CA ILE A 164 -12.34 8.28 94.30
C ILE A 164 -11.44 7.94 95.49
N ARG A 165 -10.17 7.59 95.24
CA ARG A 165 -9.19 7.32 96.31
C ARG A 165 -8.96 8.52 97.21
N ASP A 166 -8.91 9.74 96.66
CA ASP A 166 -8.74 10.96 97.45
C ASP A 166 -9.96 11.21 98.35
N LYS A 167 -11.19 11.01 97.85
CA LYS A 167 -12.41 11.09 98.66
C LYS A 167 -12.41 10.06 99.81
N GLU A 168 -12.10 8.80 99.52
CA GLU A 168 -11.98 7.77 100.56
C GLU A 168 -10.91 8.11 101.61
N ASN A 169 -9.77 8.66 101.18
CA ASN A 169 -8.71 9.07 102.09
C ASN A 169 -9.15 10.23 102.97
N ARG A 170 -9.85 11.24 102.42
CA ARG A 170 -10.42 12.34 103.20
C ARG A 170 -11.44 11.85 104.23
N GLU A 171 -12.31 10.92 103.86
CA GLU A 171 -13.28 10.30 104.79
C GLU A 171 -12.58 9.47 105.88
N LYS A 172 -11.52 8.74 105.55
CA LYS A 172 -10.71 8.00 106.53
C LYS A 172 -9.95 8.91 107.49
N VAL A 173 -9.52 10.09 107.03
CA VAL A 173 -8.85 11.09 107.88
C VAL A 173 -9.86 11.80 108.79
N THR A 174 -11.05 12.14 108.30
CA THR A 174 -12.08 12.80 109.11
C THR A 174 -12.67 11.89 110.18
N VAL A 175 -12.79 10.58 109.93
CA VAL A 175 -13.27 9.60 110.92
C VAL A 175 -12.27 9.37 112.06
N LYS A 176 -10.96 9.54 111.82
CA LYS A 176 -9.92 9.34 112.85
C LYS A 176 -9.79 10.50 113.83
N GLN A 177 -10.35 11.68 113.55
CA GLN A 177 -10.14 12.88 114.36
C GLN A 177 -11.43 13.35 115.05
N LYS A 178 -11.91 12.55 116.00
CA LYS A 178 -12.78 13.02 117.08
C LYS A 178 -12.41 12.32 118.39
N VAL A 179 -11.22 12.62 118.89
CA VAL A 179 -10.82 12.35 120.27
C VAL A 179 -10.44 13.68 120.88
N VAL A 180 -11.18 14.10 121.90
CA VAL A 180 -10.86 15.28 122.71
C VAL A 180 -9.58 14.96 123.48
N LEU A 181 -8.43 15.34 122.91
CA LEU A 181 -7.16 15.39 123.63
C LEU A 181 -7.23 16.59 124.57
N GLN A 182 -6.98 16.35 125.86
CA GLN A 182 -6.60 17.41 126.78
C GLN A 182 -5.33 18.05 126.21
N GLN A 183 -5.37 19.37 126.02
CA GLN A 183 -4.28 20.11 125.38
C GLN A 183 -3.06 20.07 126.30
N ASP A 184 -1.93 19.68 125.71
CA ASP A 184 -0.62 19.66 126.36
C ASP A 184 -0.26 21.11 126.78
N PRO A 185 0.16 21.37 128.03
CA PRO A 185 0.61 22.69 128.47
C PRO A 185 1.69 23.33 127.59
N GLN A 186 2.47 22.55 126.83
CA GLN A 186 3.40 23.10 125.84
C GLN A 186 2.69 23.65 124.60
N GLN A 187 1.60 23.02 124.15
CA GLN A 187 0.81 23.46 123.00
C GLN A 187 0.05 24.76 123.28
N GLU A 188 -0.43 24.97 124.51
CA GLU A 188 -1.02 26.25 124.90
C GLU A 188 -0.01 27.40 124.85
N LYS A 189 1.24 27.14 125.25
CA LYS A 189 2.32 28.15 125.18
C LYS A 189 2.64 28.50 123.74
N GLU A 190 2.81 27.52 122.86
CA GLU A 190 3.05 27.76 121.44
C GLU A 190 1.88 28.51 120.78
N HIS A 191 0.65 28.11 121.09
CA HIS A 191 -0.53 28.80 120.59
C HIS A 191 -0.64 30.24 121.13
N SER A 192 -0.21 30.50 122.37
CA SER A 192 -0.14 31.86 122.91
C SER A 192 0.89 32.73 122.18
N ILE A 193 2.06 32.16 121.83
CA ILE A 193 3.12 32.86 121.07
C ILE A 193 2.66 33.12 119.64
N LEU A 194 2.06 32.13 118.98
CA LEU A 194 1.52 32.27 117.62
C LEU A 194 0.38 33.31 117.58
N ARG A 195 -0.48 33.35 118.60
CA ARG A 195 -1.49 34.41 118.71
C ARG A 195 -0.86 35.80 118.81
N LEU A 196 0.18 35.95 119.64
CA LEU A 196 0.90 37.21 119.77
C LEU A 196 1.54 37.63 118.43
N GLN A 197 2.18 36.70 117.72
CA GLN A 197 2.76 36.96 116.41
C GLN A 197 1.70 37.36 115.37
N VAL A 198 0.53 36.71 115.38
CA VAL A 198 -0.58 37.08 114.49
C VAL A 198 -1.12 38.47 114.83
N GLU A 199 -1.19 38.83 116.11
CA GLU A 199 -1.59 40.17 116.54
C GLU A 199 -0.56 41.24 116.13
N GLU A 200 0.73 40.95 116.24
CA GLU A 200 1.82 41.80 115.74
C GLU A 200 1.73 42.00 114.23
N GLU A 201 1.54 40.93 113.44
CA GLU A 201 1.37 41.04 111.99
C GLU A 201 0.09 41.79 111.60
N ARG A 202 -1.00 41.63 112.36
CA ARG A 202 -2.21 42.44 112.20
C ARG A 202 -1.95 43.92 112.47
N HIS A 203 -1.19 44.25 113.50
CA HIS A 203 -0.81 45.63 113.78
C HIS A 203 0.10 46.21 112.69
N LYS A 204 1.09 45.46 112.19
CA LYS A 204 1.92 45.87 111.05
C LYS A 204 1.08 46.12 109.80
N ARG A 205 0.13 45.22 109.50
CA ARG A 205 -0.80 45.40 108.38
C ARG A 205 -1.61 46.69 108.52
N VAL A 206 -2.14 47.00 109.70
CA VAL A 206 -2.91 48.23 109.94
C VAL A 206 -2.03 49.48 109.77
N LEU A 207 -0.76 49.42 110.17
CA LEU A 207 0.19 50.53 109.95
C LEU A 207 0.47 50.73 108.45
N LEU A 208 0.74 49.66 107.72
CA LEU A 208 0.93 49.70 106.26
C LEU A 208 -0.33 50.17 105.52
N GLU A 209 -1.52 49.77 105.95
CA GLU A 209 -2.78 50.27 105.40
C GLU A 209 -2.94 51.78 105.65
N LYS A 210 -2.53 52.29 106.81
CA LYS A 210 -2.53 53.74 107.08
C LYS A 210 -1.52 54.49 106.21
N GLU A 211 -0.31 53.96 106.04
CA GLU A 211 0.71 54.54 105.16
C GLU A 211 0.25 54.53 103.69
N TYR A 212 -0.34 53.42 103.22
CA TYR A 212 -0.92 53.29 101.90
C TYR A 212 -2.05 54.31 101.68
N ASN A 213 -2.96 54.48 102.65
CA ASN A 213 -4.02 55.48 102.56
C ASN A 213 -3.47 56.92 102.56
N ALA A 214 -2.39 57.19 103.29
CA ALA A 214 -1.72 58.49 103.24
C ALA A 214 -1.08 58.75 101.87
N LEU A 215 -0.48 57.73 101.25
CA LEU A 215 0.05 57.79 99.89
C LEU A 215 -1.07 58.00 98.84
N ILE A 216 -2.21 57.34 98.99
CA ILE A 216 -3.40 57.61 98.16
C ILE A 216 -3.83 59.06 98.31
N GLN A 217 -3.92 59.58 99.54
CA GLN A 217 -4.28 60.98 99.75
C GLN A 217 -3.26 61.94 99.13
N GLN A 218 -1.96 61.62 99.20
CA GLN A 218 -0.91 62.39 98.52
C GLN A 218 -1.07 62.32 96.99
N GLN A 219 -1.34 61.15 96.43
CA GLN A 219 -1.63 60.97 95.01
C GLN A 219 -2.87 61.79 94.61
N GLU A 220 -3.97 61.71 95.35
CA GLU A 220 -5.17 62.51 95.11
C GLU A 220 -4.87 64.02 95.18
N THR A 221 -4.02 64.46 96.11
CA THR A 221 -3.65 65.89 96.16
C THR A 221 -2.78 66.30 94.98
N LEU A 222 -1.87 65.44 94.52
CA LEU A 222 -1.03 65.68 93.35
C LEU A 222 -1.88 65.73 92.07
N GLU A 223 -2.79 64.76 91.88
CA GLU A 223 -3.77 64.74 90.79
C GLU A 223 -4.66 66.00 90.83
N ARG A 224 -5.09 66.46 92.01
CA ARG A 224 -5.86 67.71 92.16
C ARG A 224 -5.04 68.98 91.92
N THR A 225 -3.73 68.94 92.12
CA THR A 225 -2.84 70.06 91.75
C THR A 225 -2.49 70.06 90.26
N GLU A 226 -2.48 68.91 89.60
CA GLU A 226 -2.32 68.79 88.14
C GLU A 226 -3.60 69.22 87.39
N VAL A 227 -4.78 69.00 87.97
CA VAL A 227 -6.07 69.43 87.39
C VAL A 227 -6.51 70.78 87.95
N ARG A 228 -5.78 71.85 87.59
CA ARG A 228 -6.26 73.23 87.65
C ARG A 228 -6.10 73.94 86.31
N GLU A 229 -6.86 73.52 85.30
CA GLU A 229 -7.66 74.41 84.46
C GLU A 229 -8.51 73.58 83.47
N LYS A 230 -9.82 73.47 83.73
CA LYS A 230 -10.86 73.92 82.79
C LYS A 230 -12.27 73.67 83.33
N VAL A 231 -13.07 74.68 83.08
CA VAL A 231 -14.46 74.90 83.47
C VAL A 231 -15.42 73.92 82.78
N VAL A 232 -16.23 73.24 83.59
CA VAL A 232 -17.61 72.72 83.40
C VAL A 232 -18.07 72.37 81.97
N ARG A 233 -18.29 71.07 81.71
CA ARG A 233 -19.56 70.50 81.19
C ARG A 233 -19.60 68.96 81.30
N THR A 234 -20.81 68.46 81.50
CA THR A 234 -21.26 67.09 81.86
C THR A 234 -20.54 65.91 81.21
N GLU A 235 -20.25 64.91 82.05
CA GLU A 235 -20.11 63.48 81.77
C GLU A 235 -20.88 62.98 80.53
N LYS A 236 -20.13 62.56 79.51
CA LYS A 236 -20.37 61.35 78.73
C LYS A 236 -19.01 60.72 78.54
N VAL A 237 -18.74 59.60 79.22
CA VAL A 237 -17.58 58.76 78.88
C VAL A 237 -17.86 58.17 77.50
N GLN A 238 -17.46 58.88 76.43
CA GLN A 238 -17.25 58.26 75.14
C GLN A 238 -15.92 57.54 75.24
N VAL A 239 -15.98 56.22 75.37
CA VAL A 239 -14.83 55.36 75.07
C VAL A 239 -14.57 55.56 73.58
N GLU A 240 -13.60 56.42 73.25
CA GLU A 240 -13.10 56.56 71.88
C GLU A 240 -12.50 55.21 71.50
N LYS A 241 -13.15 54.53 70.57
CA LYS A 241 -12.58 53.33 69.95
C LYS A 241 -11.40 53.79 69.12
N ASP A 242 -10.27 53.11 69.25
CA ASP A 242 -9.09 53.42 68.45
C ASP A 242 -9.44 53.38 66.96
N PRO A 243 -9.36 54.51 66.24
CA PRO A 243 -9.79 54.59 64.84
C PRO A 243 -8.94 53.69 63.94
N GLU A 244 -7.69 53.43 64.33
CA GLU A 244 -6.79 52.51 63.62
C GLU A 244 -7.25 51.05 63.73
N ALA A 245 -7.78 50.64 64.89
CA ALA A 245 -8.31 49.29 65.10
C ALA A 245 -9.61 49.06 64.32
N GLU A 246 -10.48 50.07 64.23
CA GLU A 246 -11.70 49.98 63.41
C GLU A 246 -11.38 49.88 61.92
N LEU A 247 -10.42 50.69 61.42
CA LEU A 247 -9.97 50.62 60.03
C LEU A 247 -9.33 49.27 59.69
N GLU A 248 -8.57 48.68 60.61
CA GLU A 248 -7.95 47.38 60.40
C GLU A 248 -9.00 46.25 60.41
N ILE A 249 -9.99 46.30 61.31
CA ILE A 249 -11.13 45.38 61.29
C ILE A 249 -11.92 45.49 59.98
N GLU A 250 -12.14 46.69 59.45
CA GLU A 250 -12.81 46.88 58.15
C GLU A 250 -11.98 46.37 56.97
N ARG A 251 -10.65 46.51 57.00
CA ARG A 251 -9.76 45.92 55.99
C ARG A 251 -9.83 44.39 56.02
N LEU A 252 -9.73 43.79 57.21
CA LEU A 252 -9.82 42.35 57.38
C LEU A 252 -11.18 41.80 56.96
N LYS A 253 -12.28 42.51 57.26
CA LYS A 253 -13.62 42.14 56.78
C LYS A 253 -13.71 42.17 55.26
N ARG A 254 -13.23 43.23 54.60
CA ARG A 254 -13.19 43.29 53.13
C ARG A 254 -12.35 42.17 52.52
N SER A 255 -11.18 41.89 53.08
CA SER A 255 -10.34 40.79 52.62
C SER A 255 -11.03 39.43 52.80
N LEU A 256 -11.73 39.22 53.92
CA LEU A 256 -12.49 38.00 54.16
C LEU A 256 -13.65 37.87 53.15
N GLU A 257 -14.38 38.95 52.89
CA GLU A 257 -15.45 38.96 51.89
C GLU A 257 -14.93 38.65 50.49
N GLU A 258 -13.81 39.23 50.08
CA GLU A 258 -13.16 38.92 48.79
C GLU A 258 -12.74 37.45 48.71
N GLU A 259 -12.11 36.91 49.74
CA GLU A 259 -11.72 35.49 49.79
C GLU A 259 -12.93 34.56 49.78
N THR A 260 -14.04 34.93 50.43
CA THR A 260 -15.28 34.14 50.35
C THR A 260 -15.88 34.14 48.95
N ARG A 261 -15.81 35.26 48.21
CA ARG A 261 -16.25 35.33 46.81
C ARG A 261 -15.35 34.49 45.91
N ARG A 262 -14.03 34.61 46.04
CA ARG A 262 -13.06 33.79 45.28
C ARG A 262 -13.29 32.30 45.54
N ARG A 263 -13.52 31.90 46.79
CA ARG A 263 -13.84 30.51 47.12
C ARG A 263 -15.12 30.03 46.42
N GLN A 264 -16.17 30.85 46.41
CA GLN A 264 -17.42 30.52 45.71
C GLN A 264 -17.23 30.39 44.19
N GLU A 265 -16.43 31.26 43.57
CA GLU A 265 -16.08 31.18 42.15
C GLU A 265 -15.33 29.88 41.84
N LEU A 266 -14.33 29.53 42.65
CA LEU A 266 -13.62 28.25 42.52
C LEU A 266 -14.52 27.04 42.75
N ASP A 267 -15.45 27.09 43.71
CA ASP A 267 -16.42 26.02 43.92
C ASP A 267 -17.32 25.83 42.67
N LEU A 268 -17.75 26.93 42.05
CA LEU A 268 -18.51 26.87 40.79
C LEU A 268 -17.67 26.27 39.66
N GLU A 269 -16.42 26.72 39.49
CA GLU A 269 -15.50 26.16 38.48
C GLU A 269 -15.30 24.66 38.71
N LEU A 270 -15.05 24.22 39.95
CA LEU A 270 -14.91 22.82 40.30
C LEU A 270 -16.16 22.01 39.93
N THR A 271 -17.37 22.52 40.22
CA THR A 271 -18.60 21.82 39.83
C THR A 271 -18.74 21.70 38.31
N THR A 272 -18.40 22.74 37.55
CA THR A 272 -18.46 22.70 36.08
C THR A 272 -17.42 21.76 35.46
N ILE A 273 -16.22 21.71 36.02
CA ILE A 273 -15.17 20.79 35.59
C ILE A 273 -15.58 19.35 35.93
N THR A 274 -16.14 19.14 37.12
CA THR A 274 -16.61 17.81 37.55
C THR A 274 -17.73 17.32 36.64
N SER A 275 -18.71 18.15 36.29
CA SER A 275 -19.78 17.75 35.37
C SER A 275 -19.24 17.40 33.98
N ARG A 276 -18.34 18.22 33.43
CA ARG A 276 -17.67 17.94 32.15
C ARG A 276 -16.86 16.66 32.18
N LEU A 277 -16.16 16.38 33.28
CA LEU A 277 -15.40 15.15 33.47
C LEU A 277 -16.35 13.94 33.45
N THR A 278 -17.48 13.99 34.16
CA THR A 278 -18.45 12.88 34.13
C THR A 278 -19.08 12.67 32.76
N GLU A 279 -19.33 13.74 31.98
CA GLU A 279 -19.82 13.63 30.60
C GLU A 279 -18.76 12.99 29.67
N ILE A 280 -17.50 13.39 29.81
CA ILE A 280 -16.39 12.81 29.05
C ILE A 280 -16.18 11.34 29.42
N GLU A 281 -16.25 10.99 30.70
CA GLU A 281 -16.18 9.59 31.15
C GLU A 281 -17.33 8.76 30.57
N PHE A 282 -18.55 9.30 30.57
CA PHE A 282 -19.70 8.63 29.96
C PHE A 282 -19.53 8.43 28.45
N THR A 283 -19.10 9.46 27.72
CA THR A 283 -18.86 9.33 26.27
C THR A 283 -17.72 8.36 25.98
N ASN A 284 -16.65 8.38 26.77
CA ASN A 284 -15.54 7.45 26.63
C ASN A 284 -15.97 5.99 26.85
N THR A 285 -16.77 5.73 27.91
CA THR A 285 -17.31 4.37 28.13
C THR A 285 -18.24 3.92 27.00
N LYS A 286 -19.03 4.82 26.41
CA LYS A 286 -19.85 4.53 25.23
C LYS A 286 -18.99 4.20 24.02
N SER A 287 -18.00 5.04 23.70
CA SER A 287 -17.09 4.83 22.58
C SER A 287 -16.24 3.57 22.74
N SER A 288 -15.82 3.22 23.96
CA SER A 288 -15.13 1.96 24.24
C SER A 288 -15.99 0.75 23.88
N LYS A 289 -17.29 0.76 24.22
CA LYS A 289 -18.22 -0.32 23.85
C LYS A 289 -18.43 -0.41 22.34
N GLU A 290 -18.49 0.72 21.65
CA GLU A 290 -18.57 0.76 20.18
C GLU A 290 -17.30 0.19 19.54
N LEU A 291 -16.12 0.51 20.08
CA LEU A 291 -14.85 -0.07 19.62
C LEU A 291 -14.80 -1.58 19.83
N ASP A 292 -15.27 -2.08 20.96
CA ASP A 292 -15.33 -3.52 21.23
C ASP A 292 -16.30 -4.22 20.27
N TYR A 293 -17.45 -3.61 19.96
CA TYR A 293 -18.37 -4.10 18.94
C TYR A 293 -17.72 -4.17 17.55
N ILE A 294 -16.99 -3.12 17.15
CA ILE A 294 -16.27 -3.09 15.86
C ILE A 294 -15.18 -4.17 15.81
N ARG A 295 -14.45 -4.39 16.92
CA ARG A 295 -13.43 -5.46 17.02
C ARG A 295 -14.06 -6.84 16.88
N ASP A 296 -15.18 -7.09 17.56
CA ASP A 296 -15.89 -8.36 17.46
C ASP A 296 -16.41 -8.61 16.04
N GLU A 297 -16.97 -7.58 15.39
CA GLU A 297 -17.45 -7.68 14.03
C GLU A 297 -16.30 -7.88 13.03
N SER A 298 -15.18 -7.18 13.22
CA SER A 298 -13.96 -7.39 12.41
C SER A 298 -13.44 -8.82 12.55
N ASN A 299 -13.42 -9.37 13.77
CA ASN A 299 -13.02 -10.76 14.01
C ASN A 299 -13.96 -11.76 13.32
N ARG A 300 -15.28 -11.51 13.33
CA ARG A 300 -16.26 -12.34 12.61
C ARG A 300 -16.02 -12.32 11.10
N LEU A 301 -15.87 -11.13 10.51
CA LEU A 301 -15.58 -10.97 9.08
C LEU A 301 -14.24 -11.59 8.69
N GLN A 302 -13.25 -11.57 9.58
CA GLN A 302 -11.97 -12.24 9.35
C GLN A 302 -12.14 -13.77 9.32
N GLN A 303 -12.93 -14.34 10.24
CA GLN A 303 -13.24 -15.77 10.23
C GLN A 303 -14.02 -16.18 8.98
N GLU A 304 -14.99 -15.37 8.54
CA GLU A 304 -15.74 -15.62 7.31
C GLU A 304 -14.85 -15.55 6.07
N ASN A 305 -13.97 -14.54 5.99
CA ASN A 305 -12.96 -14.47 4.93
C ASN A 305 -12.07 -15.72 4.89
N GLN A 306 -11.62 -16.22 6.04
CA GLN A 306 -10.84 -17.46 6.09
C GLN A 306 -11.65 -18.67 5.60
N ARG A 307 -12.95 -18.75 5.95
CA ARG A 307 -13.85 -19.81 5.45
C ARG A 307 -13.99 -19.75 3.94
N LEU A 308 -14.28 -18.57 3.39
CA LEU A 308 -14.41 -18.35 1.94
C LEU A 308 -13.10 -18.64 1.20
N GLN A 309 -11.95 -18.24 1.75
CA GLN A 309 -10.64 -18.59 1.17
C GLN A 309 -10.42 -20.10 1.12
N ASN A 310 -10.82 -20.83 2.16
CA ASN A 310 -10.73 -22.28 2.17
C ASN A 310 -11.69 -22.92 1.16
N GLU A 311 -12.88 -22.37 0.98
CA GLU A 311 -13.84 -22.80 -0.03
C GLU A 311 -13.33 -22.56 -1.46
N ILE A 312 -12.74 -21.39 -1.73
CA ILE A 312 -12.07 -21.10 -3.00
C ILE A 312 -10.98 -22.13 -3.29
N ARG A 313 -10.14 -22.48 -2.31
CA ARG A 313 -9.10 -23.51 -2.47
C ARG A 313 -9.68 -24.89 -2.78
N LYS A 314 -10.80 -25.26 -2.14
CA LYS A 314 -11.50 -26.52 -2.43
C LYS A 314 -12.03 -26.55 -3.86
N LEU A 315 -12.76 -25.52 -4.27
CA LEU A 315 -13.29 -25.40 -5.63
C LEU A 315 -12.18 -25.39 -6.68
N GLN A 316 -11.06 -24.71 -6.41
CA GLN A 316 -9.89 -24.76 -7.29
C GLN A 316 -9.32 -26.17 -7.42
N ALA A 317 -9.24 -26.95 -6.33
CA ALA A 317 -8.80 -28.33 -6.37
C ALA A 317 -9.79 -29.22 -7.16
N GLU A 318 -11.10 -29.03 -6.98
CA GLU A 318 -12.15 -29.73 -7.74
C GLU A 318 -12.07 -29.41 -9.24
N ILE A 319 -11.88 -28.14 -9.60
CA ILE A 319 -11.65 -27.73 -10.99
C ILE A 319 -10.39 -28.38 -11.55
N GLN A 320 -9.30 -28.46 -10.78
CA GLN A 320 -8.07 -29.13 -11.22
C GLN A 320 -8.26 -30.63 -11.43
N ILE A 321 -9.03 -31.30 -10.56
CA ILE A 321 -9.33 -32.73 -10.70
C ILE A 321 -10.18 -32.95 -11.96
N THR A 322 -11.28 -32.22 -12.11
CA THR A 322 -12.17 -32.34 -13.27
C THR A 322 -11.47 -31.98 -14.59
N THR A 323 -10.57 -30.99 -14.60
CA THR A 323 -9.75 -30.68 -15.78
C THR A 323 -8.73 -31.77 -16.09
N LYS A 324 -8.14 -32.43 -15.08
CA LYS A 324 -7.26 -33.60 -15.31
C LYS A 324 -8.05 -34.80 -15.85
N GLU A 325 -9.22 -35.09 -15.28
CA GLU A 325 -10.09 -36.17 -15.73
C GLU A 325 -10.57 -35.94 -17.18
N THR A 326 -11.03 -34.73 -17.51
CA THR A 326 -11.45 -34.39 -18.89
C THR A 326 -10.28 -34.44 -19.87
N ARG A 327 -9.07 -34.03 -19.47
CA ARG A 327 -7.85 -34.23 -20.28
C ARG A 327 -7.55 -35.71 -20.49
N GLN A 328 -7.59 -36.53 -19.44
CA GLN A 328 -7.38 -37.97 -19.57
C GLN A 328 -8.42 -38.63 -20.48
N ILE A 329 -9.69 -38.23 -20.39
CA ILE A 329 -10.74 -38.70 -21.31
C ILE A 329 -10.43 -38.26 -22.74
N THR A 330 -10.00 -37.02 -22.94
CA THR A 330 -9.66 -36.49 -24.27
C THR A 330 -8.43 -37.16 -24.88
N GLU A 331 -7.41 -37.45 -24.08
CA GLU A 331 -6.20 -38.17 -24.50
C GLU A 331 -6.44 -39.67 -24.72
N SER A 332 -7.39 -40.28 -23.98
CA SER A 332 -7.78 -41.69 -24.12
C SER A 332 -8.83 -41.93 -25.19
N LEU A 333 -9.50 -40.90 -25.70
CA LEU A 333 -10.29 -41.02 -26.93
C LEU A 333 -9.33 -41.38 -28.08
N PRO A 334 -9.51 -42.55 -28.72
CA PRO A 334 -8.59 -42.99 -29.75
C PRO A 334 -8.71 -42.04 -30.95
N VAL A 335 -7.62 -41.33 -31.25
CA VAL A 335 -7.44 -40.54 -32.48
C VAL A 335 -7.69 -41.39 -33.74
N ASP A 336 -7.64 -42.71 -33.60
CA ASP A 336 -8.00 -43.68 -34.62
C ASP A 336 -9.46 -43.59 -35.05
N SER A 337 -10.39 -43.14 -34.20
CA SER A 337 -11.78 -42.86 -34.59
C SER A 337 -11.84 -41.79 -35.69
N SER A 338 -11.06 -40.72 -35.56
CA SER A 338 -11.03 -39.62 -36.53
C SER A 338 -10.40 -40.07 -37.84
N LYS A 339 -9.27 -40.77 -37.80
CA LYS A 339 -8.62 -41.33 -39.01
C LYS A 339 -9.49 -42.36 -39.71
N ASN A 340 -10.18 -43.22 -38.97
CA ASN A 340 -11.11 -44.20 -39.54
C ASN A 340 -12.34 -43.54 -40.20
N LEU A 341 -12.86 -42.46 -39.60
CA LEU A 341 -13.91 -41.65 -40.21
C LEU A 341 -13.41 -40.97 -41.49
N GLU A 342 -12.18 -40.45 -41.49
CA GLU A 342 -11.55 -39.81 -42.65
C GLU A 342 -11.34 -40.80 -43.81
N ILE A 343 -10.82 -41.99 -43.52
CA ILE A 343 -10.67 -43.08 -44.50
C ILE A 343 -12.02 -43.52 -45.06
N ARG A 344 -13.05 -43.63 -44.22
CA ARG A 344 -14.40 -43.99 -44.65
C ARG A 344 -15.02 -42.92 -45.53
N VAL A 345 -14.83 -41.64 -45.20
CA VAL A 345 -15.29 -40.51 -46.03
C VAL A 345 -14.58 -40.54 -47.39
N ALA A 346 -13.27 -40.77 -47.43
CA ALA A 346 -12.52 -40.88 -48.68
C ALA A 346 -12.98 -42.07 -49.54
N SER A 347 -13.26 -43.23 -48.94
CA SER A 347 -13.81 -44.40 -49.64
C SER A 347 -15.17 -44.09 -50.27
N LEU A 348 -16.08 -43.50 -49.49
CA LEU A 348 -17.42 -43.13 -49.96
C LEU A 348 -17.37 -42.05 -51.06
N GLN A 349 -16.45 -41.10 -50.98
CA GLN A 349 -16.23 -40.11 -52.03
C GLN A 349 -15.75 -40.77 -53.34
N LYS A 350 -14.86 -41.77 -53.24
CA LYS A 350 -14.40 -42.53 -54.39
C LYS A 350 -15.53 -43.34 -55.03
N GLU A 351 -16.32 -44.06 -54.24
CA GLU A 351 -17.49 -44.80 -54.72
C GLU A 351 -18.51 -43.87 -55.39
N LEU A 352 -18.77 -42.68 -54.83
CA LEU A 352 -19.63 -41.67 -55.46
C LEU A 352 -19.08 -41.20 -56.81
N SER A 353 -17.76 -41.04 -56.94
CA SER A 353 -17.14 -40.65 -58.21
C SER A 353 -17.24 -41.74 -59.26
N ASP A 354 -17.05 -43.00 -58.88
CA ASP A 354 -17.19 -44.15 -59.77
C ASP A 354 -18.64 -44.34 -60.23
N LEU A 355 -19.61 -44.20 -59.31
CA LEU A 355 -21.03 -44.23 -59.65
C LEU A 355 -21.39 -43.10 -60.63
N ARG A 356 -20.89 -41.87 -60.41
CA ARG A 356 -21.11 -40.76 -61.35
C ARG A 356 -20.54 -41.07 -62.73
N ARG A 357 -19.34 -41.66 -62.81
CA ARG A 357 -18.73 -42.09 -64.08
C ARG A 357 -19.58 -43.15 -64.80
N ILE A 358 -20.08 -44.14 -64.06
CA ILE A 358 -20.97 -45.16 -64.62
C ILE A 358 -22.27 -44.51 -65.13
N THR A 359 -22.85 -43.57 -64.39
CA THR A 359 -24.04 -42.84 -64.82
C THR A 359 -23.79 -42.11 -66.14
N THR A 360 -22.66 -41.40 -66.28
CA THR A 360 -22.33 -40.72 -67.54
C THR A 360 -22.11 -41.70 -68.70
N GLU A 361 -21.44 -42.83 -68.47
CA GLU A 361 -21.27 -43.87 -69.50
C GLU A 361 -22.61 -44.46 -69.96
N LYS A 362 -23.55 -44.63 -69.01
CA LYS A 362 -24.91 -45.10 -69.30
C LYS A 362 -25.76 -44.06 -70.00
N GLU A 363 -25.63 -42.78 -69.67
CA GLU A 363 -26.29 -41.69 -70.41
C GLU A 363 -25.82 -41.64 -71.86
N GLU A 364 -24.52 -41.78 -72.13
CA GLU A 364 -23.99 -41.88 -73.50
C GLU A 364 -24.50 -43.11 -74.25
N GLU A 365 -24.60 -44.26 -73.57
CA GLU A 365 -25.14 -45.49 -74.14
C GLU A 365 -26.63 -45.31 -74.50
N ILE A 366 -27.41 -44.68 -73.62
CA ILE A 366 -28.81 -44.33 -73.88
C ILE A 366 -28.90 -43.38 -75.08
N GLU A 367 -28.06 -42.35 -75.16
CA GLU A 367 -28.07 -41.40 -76.28
C GLU A 367 -27.74 -42.11 -77.61
N ARG A 368 -26.76 -43.02 -77.62
CA ARG A 368 -26.42 -43.85 -78.78
C ARG A 368 -27.60 -44.74 -79.21
N LEU A 369 -28.26 -45.40 -78.25
CA LEU A 369 -29.42 -46.24 -78.53
C LEU A 369 -30.61 -45.41 -79.05
N GLN A 370 -30.84 -44.22 -78.50
CA GLN A 370 -31.87 -43.30 -78.98
C GLN A 370 -31.60 -42.84 -80.42
N LYS A 371 -30.35 -42.51 -80.76
CA LYS A 371 -29.94 -42.19 -82.15
C LYS A 371 -30.14 -43.37 -83.10
N ASN A 372 -29.82 -44.58 -82.67
CA ASN A 372 -30.06 -45.78 -83.48
C ASN A 372 -31.56 -46.04 -83.68
N LEU A 373 -32.36 -45.85 -82.63
CA LEU A 373 -33.81 -46.06 -82.69
C LEU A 373 -34.50 -45.01 -83.57
N SER A 374 -34.06 -43.75 -83.53
CA SER A 374 -34.54 -42.72 -84.46
C SER A 374 -34.14 -43.02 -85.90
N ALA A 375 -32.91 -43.48 -86.14
CA ALA A 375 -32.47 -43.90 -87.47
C ALA A 375 -33.28 -45.11 -88.00
N VAL A 376 -33.62 -46.08 -87.14
CA VAL A 376 -34.49 -47.20 -87.50
C VAL A 376 -35.91 -46.72 -87.77
N ARG A 377 -36.45 -45.79 -86.98
CA ARG A 377 -37.77 -45.17 -87.24
C ARG A 377 -37.80 -44.50 -88.61
N VAL A 378 -36.81 -43.66 -88.93
CA VAL A 378 -36.73 -42.98 -90.23
C VAL A 378 -36.63 -43.99 -91.38
N LYS A 379 -35.81 -45.05 -91.23
CA LYS A 379 -35.72 -46.11 -92.25
C LYS A 379 -37.03 -46.90 -92.41
N ARG A 380 -37.77 -47.11 -91.33
CA ARG A 380 -39.09 -47.76 -91.37
C ARG A 380 -40.12 -46.87 -92.05
N GLU A 381 -40.15 -45.58 -91.71
CA GLU A 381 -41.05 -44.58 -92.29
C GLU A 381 -40.79 -44.39 -93.80
N GLN A 382 -39.52 -44.38 -94.22
CA GLN A 382 -39.16 -44.39 -95.64
C GLN A 382 -39.64 -45.66 -96.35
N ARG A 383 -39.50 -46.85 -95.74
CA ARG A 383 -40.02 -48.10 -96.32
C ARG A 383 -41.55 -48.08 -96.42
N GLU A 384 -42.26 -47.68 -95.38
CA GLU A 384 -43.73 -47.57 -95.39
C GLU A 384 -44.20 -46.54 -96.42
N SER A 385 -43.50 -45.41 -96.58
CA SER A 385 -43.79 -44.42 -97.63
C SER A 385 -43.61 -44.95 -99.06
N HIS A 386 -42.70 -45.91 -99.29
CA HIS A 386 -42.49 -46.50 -100.62
C HIS A 386 -43.49 -47.61 -100.97
N LEU A 387 -44.25 -48.11 -99.98
CA LEU A 387 -45.28 -49.15 -100.17
C LEU A 387 -46.69 -48.57 -100.32
N ARG A 388 -46.89 -47.29 -99.98
CA ARG A 388 -48.17 -46.59 -100.15
C ARG A 388 -48.45 -46.25 -101.61
N ARG A 389 -49.55 -46.78 -102.14
CA ARG A 389 -50.10 -46.39 -103.45
C ARG A 389 -51.53 -45.94 -103.24
N SER A 390 -51.73 -44.62 -103.24
CA SER A 390 -53.06 -44.03 -103.29
C SER A 390 -53.44 -43.76 -104.74
N ILE A 391 -54.64 -44.15 -105.14
CA ILE A 391 -55.13 -43.94 -106.49
C ILE A 391 -56.06 -42.74 -106.47
N VAL A 392 -55.93 -41.87 -107.46
CA VAL A 392 -56.76 -40.67 -107.58
C VAL A 392 -57.51 -40.75 -108.89
N VAL A 393 -58.82 -40.52 -108.84
CA VAL A 393 -59.69 -40.48 -110.01
C VAL A 393 -59.93 -39.03 -110.38
N ILE A 394 -59.81 -38.70 -111.66
CA ILE A 394 -59.99 -37.34 -112.18
C ILE A 394 -61.29 -37.28 -112.96
N ASP A 395 -62.17 -36.35 -112.59
CA ASP A 395 -63.42 -36.09 -113.32
C ASP A 395 -63.10 -35.47 -114.70
N PRO A 396 -63.53 -36.07 -115.82
CA PRO A 396 -63.18 -35.62 -117.17
C PRO A 396 -63.79 -34.27 -117.57
N ASP A 397 -64.92 -33.86 -116.98
CA ASP A 397 -65.56 -32.59 -117.35
C ASP A 397 -65.02 -31.41 -116.51
N THR A 398 -64.55 -31.67 -115.28
CA THR A 398 -64.11 -30.63 -114.34
C THR A 398 -62.60 -30.66 -114.02
N GLY A 399 -61.91 -31.75 -114.34
CA GLY A 399 -60.48 -31.95 -114.06
C GLY A 399 -60.13 -32.14 -112.58
N LYS A 400 -61.12 -32.33 -111.70
CA LYS A 400 -60.90 -32.41 -110.25
C LYS A 400 -60.45 -33.82 -109.83
N GLU A 401 -59.34 -33.88 -109.10
CA GLU A 401 -58.81 -35.07 -108.44
C GLU A 401 -59.60 -35.43 -107.18
N MET A 402 -60.03 -36.68 -107.08
CA MET A 402 -60.79 -37.19 -105.94
C MET A 402 -60.53 -38.67 -105.66
N ARG A 403 -60.88 -39.12 -104.47
CA ARG A 403 -60.68 -40.53 -104.09
C ARG A 403 -61.65 -41.44 -104.85
N PRO A 404 -61.30 -42.71 -105.10
CA PRO A 404 -62.19 -43.66 -105.77
C PRO A 404 -63.59 -43.74 -105.14
N GLU A 405 -63.70 -43.62 -103.81
CA GLU A 405 -64.99 -43.63 -103.10
C GLU A 405 -65.87 -42.42 -103.44
N GLU A 406 -65.26 -41.24 -103.57
CA GLU A 406 -65.96 -40.00 -103.92
C GLU A 406 -66.41 -40.04 -105.38
N ALA A 407 -65.57 -40.57 -106.28
CA ALA A 407 -65.90 -40.76 -107.69
C ALA A 407 -67.08 -41.74 -107.90
N TYR A 408 -67.16 -42.82 -107.11
CA TYR A 408 -68.29 -43.75 -107.15
C TYR A 408 -69.59 -43.10 -106.70
N LYS A 409 -69.56 -42.33 -105.61
CA LYS A 409 -70.76 -41.63 -105.08
C LYS A 409 -71.33 -40.62 -106.07
N LEU A 410 -70.48 -39.99 -106.89
CA LEU A 410 -70.90 -39.09 -107.96
C LEU A 410 -71.35 -39.81 -109.24
N GLY A 411 -71.24 -41.14 -109.29
CA GLY A 411 -71.62 -41.96 -110.44
C GLY A 411 -70.63 -41.92 -111.60
N LEU A 412 -69.43 -41.36 -111.41
CA LEU A 412 -68.38 -41.26 -112.44
C LEU A 412 -67.73 -42.61 -112.75
N ILE A 413 -67.77 -43.54 -111.78
CA ILE A 413 -67.32 -44.92 -111.94
C ILE A 413 -68.41 -45.86 -111.42
N ASP A 414 -68.49 -47.07 -111.99
CA ASP A 414 -69.40 -48.09 -111.50
C ASP A 414 -68.84 -48.81 -110.26
N TRP A 415 -69.70 -49.54 -109.55
CA TRP A 415 -69.32 -50.23 -108.30
C TRP A 415 -68.18 -51.22 -108.52
N LYS A 416 -68.17 -51.87 -109.69
CA LYS A 416 -67.16 -52.87 -110.05
C LYS A 416 -65.79 -52.20 -110.23
N MET A 417 -65.74 -51.03 -110.85
CA MET A 417 -64.52 -50.25 -111.00
C MET A 417 -64.07 -49.65 -109.66
N PHE A 418 -64.98 -49.17 -108.81
CA PHE A 418 -64.65 -48.72 -107.45
C PHE A 418 -63.95 -49.81 -106.63
N VAL A 419 -64.54 -51.02 -106.56
CA VAL A 419 -63.95 -52.14 -105.82
C VAL A 419 -62.58 -52.52 -106.40
N ASN A 420 -62.42 -52.46 -107.72
CA ASN A 420 -61.13 -52.72 -108.36
C ASN A 420 -60.07 -51.67 -107.99
N LEU A 421 -60.42 -50.38 -108.05
CA LEU A 421 -59.51 -49.30 -107.67
C LEU A 421 -59.15 -49.37 -106.18
N GLN A 422 -60.12 -49.63 -105.30
CA GLN A 422 -59.88 -49.79 -103.87
C GLN A 422 -58.98 -51.01 -103.57
N SER A 423 -59.12 -52.10 -104.33
CA SER A 423 -58.25 -53.27 -104.18
C SER A 423 -56.79 -53.05 -104.63
N GLN A 424 -56.56 -51.98 -105.40
CA GLN A 424 -55.24 -51.59 -105.89
C GLN A 424 -54.60 -50.49 -105.02
N GLU A 425 -55.36 -49.88 -104.11
CA GLU A 425 -54.80 -49.02 -103.06
C GLU A 425 -54.10 -49.89 -102.00
N CYS A 426 -52.93 -49.45 -101.55
CA CYS A 426 -52.18 -50.11 -100.48
C CYS A 426 -51.76 -49.07 -99.44
N ASP A 427 -52.04 -49.35 -98.16
CA ASP A 427 -51.67 -48.55 -96.99
C ASP A 427 -50.24 -48.78 -96.49
#